data_AF-A0A372E3R3-F1
#
_entry.id   AF-A0A372E3R3-F1
#
_cell.length_a   1.000
_cell.length_b   1.000
_cell.length_c   1.000
_cell.angle_alpha   90.00
_cell.angle_beta   90.00
_cell.angle_gamma   90.00
#
_symmetry.space_group_name_H-M   'P 1'
#
loop_
_entity.id
_entity.type
_entity.pdbx_description
1 polymer ?
#
loop_
_entity_poly.entity_id
_entity_poly.type
_entity_poly.pdbx_seq_one_letter_code
_entity_poly.pdbx_strand_id
1 'polypeptide(L)'
;MVQCGIWVAAWAGVGYYLIKKLAVGTTQVTLTAETLTVQPTGGTARQVLLREIVSYAHNEYNGNESLLLRLPTGKPVVIGYNSTFCDEGDFPALVADFEAQIADVPPATTAAAPVSILREKTFFEKPVGNAIGWLILVAMVGFTGYLLLYGLKPGKTGSLFLVYGNGLAYLAAWRNARSKQAKAQ
;
A
#
# COMPACT_ATOMS: atom_id res chain seq x y z
N MET A 1 34.03 1.14 -13.74
CA MET A 1 32.69 0.51 -13.73
C MET A 1 32.16 0.24 -12.33
N VAL A 2 32.99 -0.14 -11.35
CA VAL A 2 32.56 -0.40 -9.95
C VAL A 2 31.98 0.85 -9.26
N GLN A 3 32.52 2.03 -9.55
CA GLN A 3 32.16 3.27 -8.86
C GLN A 3 30.72 3.77 -9.13
N CYS A 4 30.14 3.46 -10.29
CA CYS A 4 28.78 3.90 -10.64
C CYS A 4 27.69 3.07 -9.93
N GLY A 5 27.95 1.78 -9.68
CA GLY A 5 26.99 0.89 -9.01
C GLY A 5 26.80 1.22 -7.53
N ILE A 6 27.86 1.67 -6.86
CA ILE A 6 27.83 2.05 -5.44
C ILE A 6 26.91 3.26 -5.22
N TRP A 7 26.96 4.26 -6.10
CA TRP A 7 26.10 5.44 -5.98
C TRP A 7 24.63 5.12 -6.18
N VAL A 8 24.28 4.30 -7.18
CA VAL A 8 22.88 3.91 -7.42
C VAL A 8 22.32 3.11 -6.25
N ALA A 9 23.09 2.18 -5.69
CA ALA A 9 22.70 1.43 -4.49
C ALA A 9 22.52 2.34 -3.27
N ALA A 10 23.41 3.33 -3.08
CA ALA A 10 23.30 4.31 -1.99
C ALA A 10 22.03 5.18 -2.12
N TRP A 11 21.74 5.69 -3.32
CA TRP A 11 20.52 6.49 -3.56
C TRP A 11 19.23 5.68 -3.39
N ALA A 12 19.21 4.42 -3.84
CA ALA A 12 18.08 3.52 -3.63
C ALA A 12 17.88 3.21 -2.15
N GLY A 13 18.97 2.98 -1.40
CA GLY A 13 18.93 2.77 0.05
C GLY A 13 18.40 3.98 0.81
N VAL A 14 18.88 5.19 0.47
CA VAL A 14 18.40 6.46 1.05
C VAL A 14 16.93 6.71 0.72
N GLY A 15 16.51 6.45 -0.53
CA GLY A 15 15.11 6.57 -0.94
C GLY A 15 14.20 5.61 -0.19
N TYR A 16 14.59 4.35 -0.06
CA TYR A 16 13.86 3.35 0.73
C TYR A 16 13.76 3.76 2.21
N TYR A 17 14.86 4.25 2.79
CA TYR A 17 14.89 4.72 4.16
C TYR A 17 13.98 5.93 4.39
N LEU A 18 14.02 6.93 3.51
CA LEU A 18 13.18 8.13 3.60
C LEU A 18 11.70 7.80 3.42
N ILE A 19 11.34 6.91 2.49
CA ILE A 19 9.95 6.45 2.32
C ILE A 19 9.48 5.74 3.61
N LYS A 20 10.30 4.86 4.19
CA LYS A 20 9.95 4.16 5.43
C LYS A 20 9.76 5.16 6.60
N LYS A 21 10.59 6.19 6.70
CA LYS A 21 10.51 7.18 7.79
C LYS A 21 9.42 8.23 7.63
N LEU A 22 9.11 8.66 6.41
CA LEU A 22 8.21 9.78 6.15
C LEU A 22 6.79 9.34 5.76
N ALA A 23 6.61 8.15 5.18
CA ALA A 23 5.31 7.69 4.71
C ALA A 23 4.52 6.87 5.74
N VAL A 24 5.19 6.32 6.77
CA VAL A 24 4.54 5.52 7.81
C VAL A 24 4.23 6.42 9.00
N GLY A 25 3.08 7.11 8.94
CA GLY A 25 2.56 7.86 10.08
C GLY A 25 2.09 6.90 11.18
N THR A 26 2.59 7.07 12.40
CA THR A 26 2.03 6.40 13.57
C THR A 26 0.57 6.80 13.74
N THR A 27 -0.30 5.83 13.96
CA THR A 27 -1.74 6.06 14.12
C THR A 27 -2.15 5.41 15.42
N GLN A 28 -2.62 6.22 16.37
CA GLN A 28 -3.19 5.72 17.61
C GLN A 28 -4.62 5.28 17.34
N VAL A 29 -4.94 4.04 17.72
CA VAL A 29 -6.30 3.50 17.63
C VAL A 29 -6.81 3.32 19.04
N THR A 30 -7.91 3.99 19.36
CA THR A 30 -8.59 3.88 20.66
C THR A 30 -9.97 3.30 20.43
N LEU A 31 -10.24 2.17 21.07
CA LEU A 31 -11.55 1.53 21.05
C LEU A 31 -12.30 1.86 22.35
N THR A 32 -13.52 2.37 22.22
CA THR A 32 -14.48 2.53 23.31
C THR A 32 -15.76 1.77 22.97
N ALA A 33 -16.61 1.52 23.97
CA ALA A 33 -17.84 0.73 23.83
C ALA A 33 -18.78 1.17 22.70
N GLU A 34 -18.68 2.41 22.21
CA GLU A 34 -19.52 2.92 21.13
C GLU A 34 -18.73 3.34 19.89
N THR A 35 -17.42 3.62 20.03
CA THR A 35 -16.66 4.31 18.99
C THR A 35 -15.25 3.77 18.85
N LEU A 36 -14.80 3.67 17.60
CA LEU A 36 -13.43 3.44 17.22
C LEU A 36 -12.81 4.77 16.75
N THR A 37 -11.83 5.26 17.50
CA THR A 37 -11.12 6.50 17.17
C THR A 37 -9.78 6.17 16.56
N VAL A 38 -9.53 6.70 15.36
CA VAL A 38 -8.27 6.58 14.64
C VAL A 38 -7.62 7.96 14.59
N GLN A 39 -6.55 8.15 15.37
CA GLN A 39 -5.84 9.41 15.50
C GLN A 39 -4.44 9.31 14.85
N PRO A 40 -4.24 9.87 13.65
CA PRO A 40 -2.92 9.96 13.05
C PRO A 40 -2.04 10.97 13.80
N THR A 41 -0.76 10.67 13.98
CA THR A 41 0.20 11.60 14.59
C THR A 41 0.35 12.85 13.71
N GLY A 42 -0.16 13.99 14.19
CA GLY A 42 -0.14 15.28 13.48
C GLY A 42 -1.34 15.54 12.56
N GLY A 43 -2.40 14.72 12.61
CA GLY A 43 -3.64 14.93 11.86
C GLY A 43 -4.89 15.01 12.73
N THR A 44 -6.04 15.18 12.09
CA THR A 44 -7.34 15.18 12.77
C THR A 44 -7.76 13.76 13.15
N ALA A 45 -8.21 13.58 14.39
CA ALA A 45 -8.79 12.32 14.84
C ALA A 45 -10.06 12.02 14.05
N ARG A 46 -10.18 10.78 13.57
CA ARG A 46 -11.37 10.27 12.89
C ARG A 46 -12.08 9.29 13.80
N GLN A 47 -13.31 9.63 14.17
CA GLN A 47 -14.16 8.76 14.98
C GLN A 47 -15.11 7.97 14.07
N VAL A 48 -15.25 6.68 14.33
CA VAL A 48 -16.16 5.76 13.64
C VAL A 48 -17.06 5.15 14.71
N LEU A 49 -18.37 5.29 14.54
CA LEU A 49 -19.34 4.65 15.44
C LEU A 49 -19.44 3.16 15.11
N LEU A 50 -19.40 2.29 16.14
CA LEU A 50 -19.46 0.83 15.93
C LEU A 50 -20.75 0.40 15.22
N ARG A 51 -21.88 1.04 15.54
CA ARG A 51 -23.18 0.84 14.87
C ARG A 51 -23.21 1.20 13.38
N GLU A 52 -22.26 1.99 12.89
CA GLU A 52 -22.18 2.36 11.48
C GLU A 52 -21.37 1.34 10.67
N ILE A 53 -20.71 0.38 11.32
CA ILE A 53 -19.93 -0.63 10.63
C ILE A 53 -20.88 -1.63 9.98
N VAL A 54 -20.87 -1.68 8.64
CA VAL A 54 -21.73 -2.56 7.85
C VAL A 54 -21.17 -3.98 7.83
N SER A 55 -19.84 -4.09 7.75
CA SER A 55 -19.14 -5.37 7.78
C SER A 55 -17.68 -5.15 8.15
N TYR A 56 -17.05 -6.15 8.74
CA TYR A 56 -15.61 -6.15 9.00
C TYR A 56 -14.95 -7.45 8.50
N ALA A 57 -13.63 -7.42 8.33
CA ALA A 57 -12.83 -8.58 8.01
C ALA A 57 -11.44 -8.45 8.65
N HIS A 58 -11.02 -9.50 9.35
CA HIS A 58 -9.65 -9.65 9.82
C HIS A 58 -8.84 -10.44 8.79
N ASN A 59 -7.71 -9.89 8.34
CA ASN A 59 -6.80 -10.54 7.40
C ASN A 59 -5.41 -10.68 8.02
N GLU A 60 -4.90 -11.89 8.01
CA GLU A 60 -3.51 -12.21 8.35
C GLU A 60 -2.79 -12.70 7.09
N TYR A 61 -1.69 -12.04 6.72
CA TYR A 61 -0.89 -12.46 5.57
C TYR A 61 0.60 -12.20 5.79
N ASN A 62 1.41 -13.26 5.79
CA ASN A 62 2.87 -13.20 5.96
C ASN A 62 3.30 -12.38 7.19
N GLY A 63 2.63 -12.57 8.33
CA GLY A 63 2.91 -11.83 9.57
C GLY A 63 2.49 -10.36 9.56
N ASN A 64 1.77 -9.91 8.51
CA ASN A 64 1.04 -8.64 8.54
C ASN A 64 -0.42 -8.91 8.83
N GLU A 65 -0.90 -8.38 9.95
CA GLU A 65 -2.30 -8.42 10.34
C GLU A 65 -2.99 -7.11 9.96
N SER A 66 -4.27 -7.17 9.60
CA SER A 66 -5.07 -5.98 9.31
C SER A 66 -6.55 -6.20 9.55
N LEU A 67 -7.20 -5.19 10.14
CA LEU A 67 -8.64 -5.10 10.32
C LEU A 67 -9.22 -4.16 9.28
N LEU A 68 -10.08 -4.69 8.41
CA LEU A 68 -10.79 -3.93 7.38
C LEU A 68 -12.23 -3.70 7.83
N LEU A 69 -12.63 -2.44 7.89
CA LEU A 69 -13.98 -2.00 8.25
C LEU A 69 -14.65 -1.37 7.03
N ARG A 70 -15.88 -1.80 6.73
CA ARG A 70 -16.72 -1.16 5.71
C ARG A 70 -17.76 -0.29 6.38
N LEU A 71 -17.75 0.99 6.00
CA LEU A 71 -18.72 1.99 6.45
C LEU A 71 -19.88 2.11 5.43
N PRO A 72 -21.01 2.72 5.79
CA PRO A 72 -22.16 2.89 4.90
C PRO A 72 -21.82 3.86 3.75
N THR A 73 -20.81 4.70 3.95
CA THR A 73 -20.23 5.59 2.93
C THR A 73 -19.55 4.84 1.78
N GLY A 74 -19.38 3.52 1.87
CA GLY A 74 -18.70 2.69 0.87
C GLY A 74 -17.17 2.80 0.88
N LYS A 75 -16.60 3.70 1.70
CA LYS A 75 -15.14 3.84 1.85
C LYS A 75 -14.63 2.87 2.92
N PRO A 76 -13.73 1.93 2.58
CA PRO A 76 -13.14 1.04 3.58
C PRO A 76 -12.16 1.80 4.47
N VAL A 77 -12.15 1.48 5.75
CA VAL A 77 -11.13 1.88 6.73
C VAL A 77 -10.28 0.65 7.00
N VAL A 78 -8.97 0.74 6.76
CA VAL A 78 -8.03 -0.36 6.99
C VAL A 78 -7.10 0.02 8.12
N ILE A 79 -7.06 -0.81 9.15
CA ILE A 79 -6.16 -0.67 10.29
C ILE A 79 -5.16 -1.81 10.18
N GLY A 80 -3.89 -1.50 9.93
CA GLY A 80 -2.83 -2.49 9.81
C GLY A 80 -2.00 -2.57 11.08
N TYR A 81 -1.59 -3.78 11.44
CA TYR A 81 -0.58 -4.01 12.46
C TYR A 81 0.77 -3.44 12.02
N ASN A 82 1.50 -2.85 12.96
CA ASN A 82 2.85 -2.38 12.74
C ASN A 82 3.76 -2.89 13.87
N SER A 83 4.50 -3.95 13.58
CA SER A 83 5.44 -4.58 14.52
C SER A 83 6.57 -3.68 15.01
N THR A 84 6.77 -2.52 14.38
CA THR A 84 7.79 -1.56 14.82
C THR A 84 7.33 -0.72 16.02
N PHE A 85 6.02 -0.58 16.23
CA PHE A 85 5.45 0.35 17.21
C PHE A 85 4.41 -0.28 18.15
N CYS A 86 3.99 -1.52 17.91
CA CYS A 86 3.04 -2.26 18.73
C CYS A 86 3.65 -3.59 19.17
N ASP A 87 3.43 -3.98 20.42
CA ASP A 87 3.87 -5.29 20.90
C ASP A 87 3.09 -6.40 20.18
N GLU A 88 3.68 -7.59 20.05
CA GLU A 88 3.09 -8.73 19.30
C GLU A 88 1.69 -9.15 19.80
N GLY A 89 1.31 -8.78 21.03
CA GLY A 89 -0.01 -9.08 21.61
C GLY A 89 -1.06 -7.98 21.52
N ASP A 90 -0.68 -6.73 21.23
CA ASP A 90 -1.59 -5.58 21.35
C ASP A 90 -2.66 -5.59 20.26
N PHE A 91 -2.28 -5.96 19.04
CA PHE A 91 -3.20 -5.95 17.91
C PHE A 91 -4.20 -7.12 17.95
N PRO A 92 -3.79 -8.36 18.24
CA PRO A 92 -4.73 -9.44 18.50
C PRO A 92 -5.69 -9.13 19.65
N ALA A 93 -5.21 -8.53 20.74
CA ALA A 93 -6.07 -8.12 21.86
C ALA A 93 -7.10 -7.06 21.43
N LEU A 94 -6.69 -6.05 20.65
CA LEU A 94 -7.58 -5.04 20.11
C LEU A 94 -8.64 -5.64 19.17
N VAL A 95 -8.27 -6.61 18.34
CA VAL A 95 -9.21 -7.31 17.45
C VAL A 95 -10.21 -8.13 18.27
N ALA A 96 -9.76 -8.85 19.29
CA ALA A 96 -10.63 -9.60 20.19
C ALA A 96 -11.62 -8.69 20.95
N ASP A 97 -11.14 -7.57 21.49
CA ASP A 97 -11.99 -6.57 22.16
C ASP A 97 -12.99 -5.94 21.20
N PHE A 98 -12.59 -5.68 19.96
CA PHE A 98 -13.48 -5.18 18.91
C PHE A 98 -14.57 -6.20 18.55
N GLU A 99 -14.21 -7.47 18.38
CA GLU A 99 -15.16 -8.54 18.07
C GLU A 99 -16.16 -8.77 19.21
N ALA A 100 -15.71 -8.70 20.47
CA ALA A 100 -16.59 -8.76 21.62
C ALA A 100 -17.59 -7.58 21.64
N GLN A 101 -17.10 -6.36 21.42
CA GLN A 101 -17.95 -5.17 21.45
C GLN A 101 -18.94 -5.12 20.28
N ILE A 102 -18.54 -5.53 19.06
CA ILE A 102 -19.43 -5.49 17.90
C ILE A 102 -20.51 -6.58 17.94
N ALA A 103 -20.26 -7.70 18.63
CA ALA A 103 -21.26 -8.75 18.85
C ALA A 103 -22.44 -8.28 19.70
N ASP A 104 -22.19 -7.36 20.64
CA ASP A 104 -23.22 -6.79 21.52
C ASP A 104 -23.96 -5.59 20.89
N VAL A 105 -23.50 -5.07 19.74
CA VAL A 105 -24.13 -3.94 19.07
C VAL A 105 -25.28 -4.44 18.19
N PRO A 106 -26.55 -4.05 18.46
CA PRO A 106 -27.67 -4.44 17.63
C PRO A 106 -27.49 -3.87 16.21
N PRO A 107 -27.72 -4.68 15.15
CA PRO A 107 -27.49 -4.24 13.78
C PRO A 107 -28.38 -3.05 13.46
N ALA A 108 -27.77 -1.96 12.97
CA ALA A 108 -28.52 -0.86 12.40
C ALA A 108 -29.32 -1.39 11.21
N THR A 109 -30.64 -1.36 11.33
CA THR A 109 -31.61 -1.89 10.37
C THR A 109 -31.27 -1.54 8.91
N THR A 110 -31.49 -2.53 8.02
CA THR A 110 -31.54 -2.48 6.54
C THR A 110 -30.22 -2.30 5.77
N ALA A 111 -29.72 -3.38 5.17
CA ALA A 111 -29.94 -3.73 3.75
C ALA A 111 -29.05 -4.92 3.38
N ALA A 112 -29.59 -5.84 2.58
CA ALA A 112 -28.95 -7.06 2.10
C ALA A 112 -27.45 -6.86 1.78
N ALA A 113 -26.60 -7.67 2.39
CA ALA A 113 -25.17 -7.68 2.09
C ALA A 113 -24.97 -7.87 0.58
N PRO A 114 -24.42 -6.87 -0.16
CA PRO A 114 -24.02 -7.11 -1.53
C PRO A 114 -22.88 -8.12 -1.50
N VAL A 115 -23.11 -9.29 -2.08
CA VAL A 115 -22.06 -10.27 -2.38
C VAL A 115 -21.10 -9.61 -3.37
N SER A 116 -20.14 -8.84 -2.85
CA SER A 116 -19.08 -8.25 -3.65
C SER A 116 -18.00 -9.30 -3.81
N ILE A 117 -17.92 -9.92 -4.99
CA ILE A 117 -16.73 -10.70 -5.38
C ILE A 117 -15.56 -9.72 -5.45
N LEU A 118 -14.74 -9.70 -4.39
CA LEU A 118 -13.52 -8.91 -4.34
C LEU A 118 -12.50 -9.55 -5.28
N ARG A 119 -12.36 -8.98 -6.47
CA ARG A 119 -11.21 -9.26 -7.34
C ARG A 119 -9.95 -8.78 -6.63
N GLU A 120 -8.98 -9.67 -6.41
CA GLU A 120 -7.66 -9.29 -5.90
C GLU A 120 -7.07 -8.17 -6.77
N LYS A 121 -6.70 -7.06 -6.13
CA LYS A 121 -5.97 -5.98 -6.79
C LYS A 121 -4.62 -6.53 -7.23
N THR A 122 -4.38 -6.50 -8.54
CA THR A 122 -3.12 -6.95 -9.11
C THR A 122 -1.95 -6.14 -8.52
N PHE A 123 -0.74 -6.70 -8.49
CA PHE A 123 0.45 -6.04 -7.91
C PHE A 123 0.65 -4.57 -8.37
N PHE A 124 0.28 -4.27 -9.61
CA PHE A 124 0.36 -2.95 -10.23
C PHE A 124 -0.67 -1.92 -9.71
N GLU A 125 -1.74 -2.40 -9.07
CA GLU A 125 -2.81 -1.59 -8.50
C GLU A 125 -2.54 -1.19 -7.05
N LYS A 126 -1.52 -1.79 -6.42
CA LYS A 126 -1.08 -1.45 -5.06
C LYS A 126 -0.18 -0.21 -5.10
N PRO A 127 -0.16 0.61 -4.03
CA PRO A 127 0.72 1.79 -3.94
C PRO A 127 2.21 1.45 -4.12
N VAL A 128 2.61 0.23 -3.77
CA VAL A 128 3.95 -0.33 -4.02
C VAL A 128 4.26 -0.41 -5.52
N GLY A 129 3.31 -0.83 -6.35
CA GLY A 129 3.47 -0.88 -7.82
C GLY A 129 3.70 0.49 -8.44
N ASN A 130 3.14 1.55 -7.85
CA ASN A 130 3.38 2.94 -8.25
C ASN A 130 4.83 3.37 -7.96
N ALA A 131 5.35 3.05 -6.77
CA ALA A 131 6.73 3.37 -6.42
C ALA A 131 7.74 2.65 -7.33
N ILE A 132 7.49 1.37 -7.64
CA ILE A 132 8.34 0.57 -8.54
C ILE A 132 8.28 1.12 -9.98
N GLY A 133 7.09 1.50 -10.46
CA GLY A 133 6.93 2.12 -11.79
C GLY A 133 7.75 3.40 -11.94
N TRP A 134 7.69 4.30 -10.95
CA TRP A 134 8.49 5.53 -10.96
C TRP A 134 9.99 5.26 -10.83
N LEU A 135 10.38 4.27 -10.02
CA LEU A 135 11.78 3.87 -9.87
C LEU A 135 12.36 3.35 -11.19
N ILE A 136 11.61 2.51 -11.91
CA ILE A 136 12.00 2.02 -13.24
C ILE A 136 12.10 3.17 -14.22
N LEU A 137 11.16 4.12 -14.22
CA LEU A 137 11.22 5.30 -15.09
C LEU A 137 12.48 6.15 -14.84
N VAL A 138 12.78 6.47 -13.58
CA VAL A 138 13.97 7.24 -13.20
C VAL A 138 15.25 6.51 -13.59
N ALA A 139 15.30 5.19 -13.36
CA ALA A 139 16.43 4.36 -13.77
C ALA A 139 16.64 4.38 -15.29
N MET A 140 15.56 4.31 -16.08
CA MET A 140 15.63 4.40 -17.55
C MET A 140 16.11 5.76 -18.02
N VAL A 141 15.60 6.86 -17.45
CA VAL A 141 16.05 8.22 -17.79
C VAL A 141 17.53 8.41 -17.44
N GLY A 142 17.95 7.99 -16.24
CA GLY A 142 19.34 8.07 -15.80
C GLY A 142 20.27 7.23 -16.68
N PHE A 143 19.86 6.02 -17.05
CA PHE A 143 20.61 5.17 -17.98
C PHE A 143 20.70 5.78 -19.38
N THR A 144 19.63 6.41 -19.87
CA THR A 144 19.62 7.13 -21.15
C THR A 144 20.62 8.29 -21.13
N GLY A 145 20.60 9.10 -20.07
CA GLY A 145 21.56 10.20 -19.88
C GLY A 145 23.01 9.70 -19.82
N TYR A 146 23.25 8.58 -19.14
CA TYR A 146 24.57 7.94 -19.10
C TYR A 146 25.06 7.53 -20.50
N LEU A 147 24.18 6.92 -21.31
CA LEU A 147 24.54 6.51 -22.67
C LEU A 147 24.84 7.69 -23.59
N LEU A 148 24.10 8.81 -23.43
CA LEU A 148 24.34 10.03 -24.18
C LEU A 148 25.69 10.68 -23.82
N LEU A 149 26.07 10.66 -22.54
CA LEU A 149 27.30 11.30 -22.07
C LEU A 149 28.56 10.47 -22.32
N TYR A 150 28.48 9.14 -22.19
CA TYR A 150 29.65 8.26 -22.23
C TYR A 150 29.73 7.41 -23.50
N GLY A 151 28.73 7.50 -24.37
CA GLY A 151 28.65 6.76 -25.62
C GLY A 151 28.38 5.27 -25.43
N LEU A 152 28.03 4.62 -26.53
CA LEU A 152 27.68 3.21 -26.59
C LEU A 152 28.89 2.40 -27.05
N LYS A 153 29.36 1.47 -26.21
CA LYS A 153 30.43 0.56 -26.63
C LYS A 153 29.93 -0.36 -27.75
N PRO A 154 30.71 -0.53 -28.84
CA PRO A 154 30.33 -1.43 -29.92
C PRO A 154 30.14 -2.86 -29.39
N GLY A 155 29.07 -3.53 -29.84
CA GLY A 155 28.70 -4.89 -29.41
C GLY A 155 27.76 -5.00 -28.21
N LYS A 156 27.37 -3.89 -27.54
CA LYS A 156 26.45 -3.90 -26.39
C LYS A 156 25.02 -3.42 -26.69
N THR A 157 24.67 -3.32 -27.97
CA THR A 157 23.33 -2.91 -28.42
C THR A 157 22.24 -3.90 -28.00
N GLY A 158 22.52 -5.21 -28.03
CA GLY A 158 21.56 -6.25 -27.63
C GLY A 158 21.11 -6.14 -26.17
N SER A 159 22.04 -5.90 -25.24
CA SER A 159 21.71 -5.67 -23.82
C SER A 159 20.87 -4.42 -23.59
N LEU A 160 21.00 -3.42 -24.46
CA LEU A 160 20.23 -2.18 -24.40
C LEU A 160 18.76 -2.45 -24.73
N PHE A 161 18.50 -3.13 -25.85
CA PHE A 161 17.14 -3.50 -26.23
C PHE A 161 16.46 -4.37 -25.17
N LEU A 162 17.22 -5.22 -24.48
CA LEU A 162 16.69 -6.07 -23.41
C LEU A 162 16.27 -5.24 -22.18
N VAL A 163 17.10 -4.30 -21.74
CA VAL A 163 16.78 -3.40 -20.61
C VAL A 163 15.61 -2.49 -20.92
N TYR A 164 15.62 -1.83 -22.08
CA TYR A 164 14.50 -0.96 -22.49
C TYR A 164 13.23 -1.75 -22.78
N GLY A 165 13.35 -2.92 -23.40
CA GLY A 165 12.22 -3.80 -23.69
C GLY A 165 11.51 -4.26 -22.42
N ASN A 166 12.26 -4.72 -21.41
CA ASN A 166 11.68 -5.09 -20.12
C ASN A 166 11.08 -3.89 -19.36
N GLY A 167 11.76 -2.74 -19.38
CA GLY A 167 11.24 -1.52 -18.77
C GLY A 167 9.94 -1.04 -19.42
N LEU A 168 9.87 -1.05 -20.76
CA LEU A 168 8.67 -0.70 -21.51
C LEU A 168 7.54 -1.72 -21.32
N ALA A 169 7.85 -3.02 -21.28
CA ALA A 169 6.85 -4.06 -21.00
C ALA A 169 6.23 -3.87 -19.61
N TYR A 170 7.05 -3.56 -18.60
CA TYR A 170 6.59 -3.25 -17.25
C TYR A 170 5.72 -1.99 -17.23
N LEU A 171 6.17 -0.90 -17.86
CA LEU A 171 5.42 0.36 -17.93
C LEU A 171 4.09 0.20 -18.67
N ALA A 172 4.04 -0.62 -19.73
CA ALA A 172 2.82 -0.92 -20.48
C ALA A 172 1.81 -1.70 -19.62
N ALA A 173 2.27 -2.73 -18.90
CA ALA A 173 1.44 -3.49 -17.96
C ALA A 173 0.89 -2.58 -16.84
N TRP A 174 1.75 -1.74 -16.27
CA TRP A 174 1.37 -0.77 -15.24
C TRP A 174 0.35 0.27 -15.75
N ARG A 175 0.55 0.83 -16.95
CA ARG A 175 -0.39 1.78 -17.56
C ARG A 175 -1.74 1.12 -17.87
N ASN A 176 -1.75 -0.11 -18.36
CA ASN A 176 -2.98 -0.86 -18.65
C ASN A 176 -3.76 -1.19 -17.35
N ALA A 177 -3.07 -1.54 -16.27
CA ALA A 177 -3.71 -1.74 -14.97
C ALA A 177 -4.41 -0.47 -14.47
N ARG A 178 -3.80 0.71 -14.69
CA ARG A 178 -4.40 2.00 -14.32
C ARG A 178 -5.58 2.44 -15.19
N SER A 179 -5.51 2.24 -16.49
CA SER A 179 -6.62 2.62 -17.39
C SER A 179 -7.88 1.81 -17.10
N LYS A 180 -7.74 0.58 -16.61
CA LYS A 180 -8.85 -0.27 -16.15
C LYS A 180 -9.42 0.20 -14.81
N GLN A 181 -8.60 0.71 -13.89
CA GLN A 181 -9.10 1.33 -12.65
C GLN A 181 -9.93 2.59 -12.92
N ALA A 182 -9.50 3.46 -13.84
CA ALA A 182 -10.23 4.68 -14.18
C ALA A 182 -11.60 4.43 -14.85
N LYS A 183 -11.82 3.24 -15.42
CA LYS A 183 -13.11 2.82 -16.01
C LYS A 183 -14.03 2.08 -15.03
N ALA A 184 -13.50 1.68 -13.87
CA ALA A 184 -14.22 0.93 -12.84
C ALA A 184 -14.69 1.82 -11.68
N GLN A 185 -14.38 3.12 -11.72
CA GLN A 185 -14.93 4.19 -10.89
C GLN A 185 -16.05 4.89 -11.65
#